data_AF-A0A958GBY7-F1
#
_entry.id   AF-A0A958GBY7-F1
#
_cell.length_a   1.000
_cell.length_b   1.000
_cell.length_c   1.000
_cell.angle_alpha   90.00
_cell.angle_beta   90.00
_cell.angle_gamma   90.00
#
_symmetry.space_group_name_H-M   'P 1'
#
loop_
_entity.id
_entity.type
_entity.pdbx_description
1 polymer ?
#
loop_
_entity_poly.entity_id
_entity_poly.type
_entity_poly.pdbx_seq_one_letter_code
_entity_poly.pdbx_strand_id
1 'polypeptide(L)' 'MLYLHLGEIDDVDEVYLNGRRIGGSGAFPPRFYTAYSVYRIYPLPEEYLNAGGNNVLAVRV' A
#
# COMPACT_ATOMS: atom_id res chain seq x y z
N MET A 1 2.25 -16.52 3.33
CA MET A 1 2.30 -15.10 3.74
C MET A 1 3.33 -14.31 2.92
N LEU A 2 2.87 -13.32 2.16
CA LEU A 2 3.71 -12.42 1.35
C LEU A 2 3.63 -10.99 1.87
N TYR A 3 4.69 -10.21 1.64
CA TYR A 3 4.78 -8.81 2.04
C TYR A 3 5.27 -7.95 0.88
N LEU A 4 4.70 -6.77 0.73
CA LEU A 4 5.16 -5.73 -0.17
C LEU A 4 6.03 -4.74 0.61
N HIS A 5 7.29 -4.60 0.22
CA HIS A 5 8.22 -3.62 0.77
C HIS A 5 8.31 -2.43 -0.19
N LEU A 6 7.85 -1.26 0.26
CA LEU A 6 7.90 -0.02 -0.54
C LEU A 6 9.02 0.93 -0.09
N GLY A 7 9.67 0.64 1.03
CA GLY A 7 10.69 1.54 1.59
C GLY A 7 10.06 2.80 2.16
N GLU A 8 10.70 3.94 1.94
CA GLU A 8 10.21 5.25 2.36
C GLU A 8 9.58 5.99 1.18
N ILE A 9 8.41 6.57 1.42
CA ILE A 9 7.71 7.50 0.54
C ILE A 9 7.55 8.79 1.33
N ASP A 10 7.78 9.95 0.70
CA ASP A 10 7.82 11.25 1.36
C ASP A 10 6.51 11.56 2.09
N ASP A 11 5.43 11.95 1.43
CA ASP A 11 4.27 12.38 2.20
C ASP A 11 3.30 11.28 2.58
N VAL A 12 2.57 10.73 1.61
CA VAL A 12 1.40 9.88 1.88
C VAL A 12 1.39 8.75 0.87
N ASP A 13 0.86 7.60 1.28
CA ASP A 13 0.50 6.54 0.36
C ASP A 13 -0.81 5.84 0.72
N GLU A 14 -1.45 5.28 -0.30
CA GLU A 14 -2.48 4.26 -0.16
C GLU A 14 -2.18 3.10 -1.12
N VAL A 15 -2.21 1.88 -0.61
CA VAL A 15 -1.85 0.68 -1.37
C VAL A 15 -3.06 -0.21 -1.58
N TYR A 16 -3.22 -0.68 -2.81
CA TYR A 16 -4.30 -1.56 -3.23
C TYR A 16 -3.75 -2.80 -3.93
N LEU A 17 -4.33 -3.96 -3.60
CA LEU A 17 -4.13 -5.23 -4.29
C LEU A 17 -5.44 -5.62 -4.98
N ASN A 18 -5.41 -5.78 -6.30
CA ASN A 18 -6.58 -6.15 -7.12
C ASN A 18 -7.81 -5.26 -6.82
N GLY A 19 -7.58 -3.96 -6.66
CA GLY A 19 -8.62 -2.97 -6.36
C GLY A 19 -9.05 -2.88 -4.88
N ARG A 20 -8.51 -3.72 -3.99
CA ARG A 20 -8.82 -3.71 -2.56
C ARG A 20 -7.71 -3.05 -1.77
N ARG A 21 -8.04 -2.10 -0.88
CA ARG A 21 -7.06 -1.39 -0.05
C ARG A 21 -6.44 -2.37 0.95
N ILE A 22 -5.11 -2.42 1.01
CA ILE A 22 -4.33 -3.27 1.92
C ILE A 22 -3.50 -2.48 2.93
N GLY A 23 -3.33 -1.16 2.72
CA GLY A 23 -2.52 -0.34 3.60
C GLY A 23 -2.39 1.10 3.14
N GLY A 24 -1.59 1.86 3.88
CA GLY A 24 -1.22 3.24 3.59
C GLY A 24 -0.67 3.93 4.84
N SER A 25 0.07 5.01 4.66
CA SER A 25 0.62 5.85 5.73
C SER A 25 0.51 7.33 5.36
N GLY A 26 0.30 8.19 6.36
CA GLY A 26 -0.08 9.58 6.12
C GLY A 26 -1.58 9.74 5.83
N ALA A 27 -2.00 10.94 5.45
CA ALA A 27 -3.32 11.17 4.87
C ALA A 27 -3.30 12.28 3.83
N PHE A 28 -4.04 12.05 2.73
CA PHE A 28 -4.28 13.05 1.70
C PHE A 28 -5.17 14.21 2.21
N PRO A 29 -5.19 15.36 1.51
CA PRO A 29 -6.13 16.44 1.80
C PRO A 29 -7.60 15.97 1.91
N PRO A 30 -8.45 16.66 2.70
CA PRO A 30 -8.20 17.95 3.34
C PRO A 30 -7.51 17.87 4.71
N ARG A 31 -7.45 16.69 5.34
CA ARG A 31 -6.79 16.49 6.64
C ARG A 31 -5.39 15.92 6.43
N PHE A 32 -4.56 16.70 5.76
CA PHE A 32 -3.23 16.28 5.38
C PHE A 32 -2.33 16.04 6.61
N TYR A 33 -1.63 14.91 6.62
CA TYR A 33 -0.45 14.71 7.45
C TYR A 33 0.53 13.77 6.75
N THR A 34 1.81 14.10 6.87
CA THR A 34 2.92 13.37 6.25
C THR A 34 3.29 12.11 7.06
N ALA A 35 3.95 11.17 6.39
CA ALA A 35 4.55 9.96 6.94
C ALA A 35 5.93 9.69 6.33
N TYR A 36 6.72 10.75 6.08
CA TYR A 36 8.02 10.67 5.39
C TYR A 36 9.03 9.75 6.02
N SER A 37 9.03 9.64 7.34
CA SER A 37 9.97 8.80 8.08
C SER A 37 9.47 7.35 8.26
N VAL A 38 8.35 6.96 7.63
CA VAL A 38 7.76 5.63 7.81
C VAL A 38 8.30 4.67 6.76
N TYR A 39 8.98 3.62 7.22
CA TYR A 39 9.33 2.47 6.38
C TYR A 39 8.10 1.57 6.17
N ARG A 40 7.70 1.38 4.91
CA ARG A 40 6.42 0.78 4.53
C ARG A 40 6.58 -0.69 4.15
N ILE A 41 5.92 -1.54 4.94
CA ILE A 41 5.79 -2.97 4.69
C ILE A 41 4.30 -3.33 4.86
N TYR A 42 3.67 -3.75 3.78
CA TYR A 42 2.25 -4.12 3.79
C TYR A 42 2.09 -5.63 3.57
N PRO A 43 1.32 -6.34 4.41
CA PRO A 43 0.99 -7.73 4.12
C PRO A 43 0.14 -7.79 2.84
N LEU A 44 0.36 -8.83 2.03
CA LEU A 44 -0.50 -9.16 0.89
C LEU A 44 -1.44 -10.28 1.34
N PRO A 45 -2.72 -9.98 1.65
CA PRO A 45 -3.67 -10.99 2.11
C PRO A 45 -3.88 -12.04 1.02
N GLU A 46 -3.79 -13.32 1.39
CA GLU A 46 -3.87 -14.44 0.43
C GLU A 46 -5.25 -14.48 -0.25
N GLU A 47 -6.29 -14.06 0.46
CA GLU A 47 -7.66 -13.94 -0.06
C GLU A 47 -7.83 -12.89 -1.17
N TYR A 48 -6.86 -11.98 -1.33
CA TYR A 48 -6.89 -10.95 -2.39
C TYR A 48 -5.99 -11.33 -3.56
N LEU A 49 -5.16 -12.36 -3.44
CA LEU A 49 -4.24 -12.81 -4.48
C LEU A 49 -4.94 -13.72 -5.49
N ASN A 50 -4.66 -13.49 -6.77
CA ASN A 50 -4.90 -14.45 -7.83
C ASN A 50 -3.67 -15.34 -8.00
N ALA A 51 -3.60 -16.45 -7.26
CA ALA A 51 -2.39 -17.29 -7.20
C ALA A 51 -2.01 -17.96 -8.53
N GLY A 52 -2.98 -18.13 -9.45
CA GLY A 52 -2.76 -18.73 -10.77
C GLY A 52 -2.76 -17.72 -11.92
N GLY A 53 -2.79 -16.42 -11.62
CA GLY A 53 -2.94 -15.39 -12.64
C GLY A 53 -2.30 -14.06 -12.26
N ASN A 54 -2.66 -13.03 -13.03
CA ASN A 54 -2.10 -11.69 -12.82
C ASN A 54 -2.69 -11.06 -11.56
N ASN A 55 -1.81 -10.36 -10.84
CA ASN A 55 -2.16 -9.49 -9.73
C ASN A 55 -1.77 -8.06 -10.09
N VAL A 56 -2.62 -7.11 -9.72
CA VAL A 56 -2.37 -5.68 -9.90
C VAL A 56 -2.15 -5.05 -8.54
N LEU A 57 -0.97 -4.46 -8.36
CA LEU A 57 -0.67 -3.57 -7.26
C LEU A 57 -0.78 -2.13 -7.75
N ALA A 58 -1.54 -1.31 -7.03
CA ALA A 58 -1.63 0.12 -7.27
C ALA A 58 -1.22 0.87 -6.01
N VAL A 59 -0.34 1.84 -6.18
CA VAL A 59 0.11 2.73 -5.12
C VAL A 59 -0.29 4.14 -5.51
N ARG A 60 -1.08 4.78 -4.66
CA ARG A 60 -1.39 6.20 -4.77
C ARG A 60 -0.42 6.95 -3.87
N VAL A 61 0.19 8.01 -4.39
CA VAL A 61 1.09 8.95 -3.68
C VAL A 61 0.63 10.38 -3.86
#